data_AF-A0A9R0TM25-F1
#
_entry.id   AF-A0A9R0TM25-F1
#
_cell.length_a   1.000
_cell.length_b   1.000
_cell.length_c   1.000
_cell.angle_alpha   90.00
_cell.angle_beta   90.00
_cell.angle_gamma   90.00
#
_symmetry.space_group_name_H-M   'P 1'
#
loop_
_entity.id
_entity.type
_entity.pdbx_description
1 polymer ?
#
loop_
_entity_poly.entity_id
_entity_poly.type
_entity_poly.pdbx_seq_one_letter_code
_entity_poly.pdbx_strand_id
1 'polypeptide(L)'
;MTVRETLDFSARFQGVGSRAEIMKEVIRREKEAGITPDPNIDTYMKAISMEGLERSMQTDYIMKIMGLDICADVLIGDAMRRGISGGEKKRLTTGEMIVGPSKALFMDEISTGLDSSTTFQIVSCLQQLAHISESTILVSLLQPAPETYQLFDDIILMAEGQIVYHGPKSCIMSFFESCGFKCPGRKGDADFLQEVLSKKDQQQYWSRTEEGYNFVTVDQFCDKFKASQSGQNLAGELLKPYDESKGHNNALSFSIYSLSRWDLLKACFARELLLMKRNAFIYIAKTIQLGLLAVITGTVFLRTRMSVDRIHANYYMGSLFYALLLLMVNGFPELAMTIDSLPVFYKQRDDYFYPAWAYAIPSFILKIPVSLVESVAWTTISYYLIGYTPEASSSRNFSSYYLSQ
;
A
#
# COMPACT_ATOMS: atom_id res chain seq x y z
N MET A 1 0.21 -10.99 7.48
CA MET A 1 0.70 -11.53 6.20
C MET A 1 2.22 -11.51 6.21
N THR A 2 2.85 -12.40 5.46
CA THR A 2 4.28 -12.33 5.15
C THR A 2 4.56 -11.28 4.06
N VAL A 3 5.83 -10.95 3.83
CA VAL A 3 6.25 -10.03 2.77
C VAL A 3 5.76 -10.51 1.40
N ARG A 4 5.97 -11.79 1.09
CA ARG A 4 5.52 -12.46 -0.15
C ARG A 4 4.00 -12.43 -0.29
N GLU A 5 3.27 -12.85 0.74
CA GLU A 5 1.80 -12.86 0.73
C GLU A 5 1.22 -11.46 0.42
N THR A 6 1.87 -10.41 0.92
CA THR A 6 1.46 -9.01 0.69
C THR A 6 1.74 -8.53 -0.73
N LEU A 7 2.90 -8.85 -1.30
CA LEU A 7 3.20 -8.54 -2.70
C LEU A 7 2.30 -9.33 -3.66
N ASP A 8 2.07 -10.61 -3.39
CA ASP A 8 1.16 -11.45 -4.17
C ASP A 8 -0.28 -10.93 -4.12
N PHE A 9 -0.72 -10.48 -2.94
CA PHE A 9 -2.01 -9.83 -2.79
C PHE A 9 -2.08 -8.58 -3.66
N SER A 10 -1.06 -7.72 -3.61
CA SER A 10 -1.00 -6.47 -4.38
C SER A 10 -0.95 -6.71 -5.89
N ALA A 11 -0.12 -7.66 -6.33
CA ALA A 11 -0.02 -8.11 -7.72
C ALA A 11 -1.37 -8.58 -8.26
N ARG A 12 -2.16 -9.26 -7.42
CA ARG A 12 -3.49 -9.74 -7.81
C ARG A 12 -4.45 -8.59 -8.12
N PHE A 13 -4.46 -7.49 -7.36
CA PHE A 13 -5.37 -6.35 -7.62
C PHE A 13 -4.92 -5.49 -8.79
N GLN A 14 -3.61 -5.32 -8.96
CA GLN A 14 -3.06 -4.53 -10.06
C GLN A 14 -3.14 -5.29 -11.39
N GLY A 15 -3.14 -6.64 -11.35
CA GLY A 15 -3.32 -7.50 -12.50
C GLY A 15 -2.15 -7.44 -13.49
N VAL A 16 -2.33 -8.04 -14.66
CA VAL A 16 -1.35 -8.03 -15.76
C VAL A 16 -1.53 -6.86 -16.72
N GLY A 17 -2.61 -6.09 -16.58
CA GLY A 17 -2.95 -4.98 -17.47
C GLY A 17 -3.09 -5.47 -18.92
N SER A 18 -2.66 -4.67 -19.88
CA SER A 18 -2.69 -5.00 -21.30
C SER A 18 -1.51 -5.88 -21.77
N ARG A 19 -0.65 -6.37 -20.87
CA ARG A 19 0.57 -7.12 -21.24
C ARG A 19 0.29 -8.35 -22.10
N ALA A 20 -0.78 -9.10 -21.81
CA ALA A 20 -1.16 -10.26 -22.61
C ALA A 20 -1.61 -9.89 -24.03
N GLU A 21 -2.29 -8.74 -24.19
CA GLU A 21 -2.73 -8.24 -25.50
C GLU A 21 -1.56 -7.64 -26.28
N ILE A 22 -0.68 -6.89 -25.61
CA ILE A 22 0.58 -6.39 -26.18
C ILE A 22 1.43 -7.56 -26.65
N MET A 23 1.54 -8.64 -25.87
CA MET A 23 2.32 -9.81 -26.26
C MET A 23 1.77 -10.50 -27.51
N LYS A 24 0.44 -10.61 -27.64
CA LYS A 24 -0.20 -11.12 -28.86
C LYS A 24 0.13 -10.26 -30.09
N GLU A 25 0.15 -8.94 -29.92
CA GLU A 25 0.49 -8.00 -30.99
C GLU A 25 1.98 -8.03 -31.35
N VAL A 26 2.87 -8.15 -30.36
CA VAL A 26 4.32 -8.33 -30.57
C VAL A 26 4.57 -9.60 -31.39
N ILE A 27 3.97 -10.73 -30.99
CA ILE A 27 4.08 -12.00 -31.74
C ILE A 27 3.56 -11.87 -33.17
N ARG A 28 2.50 -11.08 -33.40
CA ARG A 28 1.97 -10.83 -34.76
C ARG A 28 2.99 -10.06 -35.61
N ARG A 29 3.57 -8.98 -35.06
CA ARG A 29 4.56 -8.15 -35.78
C ARG A 29 5.88 -8.86 -36.01
N GLU A 30 6.34 -9.66 -35.07
CA GLU A 30 7.54 -10.50 -35.23
C GLU A 30 7.37 -11.49 -36.39
N LYS A 31 6.19 -12.11 -36.51
CA LYS A 31 5.86 -12.98 -37.65
C LYS A 31 5.82 -12.24 -38.98
N GLU A 32 5.24 -11.04 -39.02
CA GLU A 32 5.17 -10.21 -40.23
C GLU A 32 6.54 -9.71 -40.67
N ALA A 33 7.41 -9.39 -39.73
CA ALA A 33 8.78 -8.93 -39.97
C ALA A 33 9.78 -10.07 -40.15
N GLY A 34 9.38 -11.33 -39.94
CA GLY A 34 10.28 -12.50 -39.99
C GLY A 34 11.35 -12.50 -38.90
N ILE A 35 11.10 -11.84 -37.77
CA ILE A 35 12.03 -11.74 -36.64
C ILE A 35 11.87 -12.98 -35.76
N THR A 36 12.99 -13.66 -35.49
CA THR A 36 13.06 -14.70 -34.46
C THR A 36 13.50 -14.08 -33.13
N PRO A 37 12.63 -14.00 -32.12
CA PRO A 37 12.98 -13.44 -30.83
C PRO A 37 13.98 -14.34 -30.09
N ASP A 38 14.75 -13.75 -29.18
CA ASP A 38 15.64 -14.51 -28.30
C ASP A 38 14.83 -15.51 -27.45
N PRO A 39 15.23 -16.79 -27.39
CA PRO A 39 14.46 -17.83 -26.69
C PRO A 39 14.22 -17.55 -25.20
N ASN A 40 15.18 -16.92 -24.51
CA ASN A 40 15.06 -16.64 -23.08
C ASN A 40 14.11 -15.47 -22.83
N ILE A 41 14.21 -14.42 -23.64
CA ILE A 41 13.33 -13.24 -23.57
C ILE A 41 11.90 -13.63 -23.94
N ASP A 42 11.72 -14.39 -25.03
CA ASP A 42 10.42 -14.87 -25.48
C ASP A 42 9.77 -15.79 -24.43
N THR A 43 10.54 -16.68 -23.80
CA THR A 43 10.04 -17.54 -22.72
C THR A 43 9.60 -16.70 -21.51
N TYR A 44 10.39 -15.70 -21.11
CA TYR A 44 10.06 -14.80 -20.00
C TYR A 44 8.81 -13.97 -20.31
N MET A 45 8.75 -13.35 -21.49
CA MET A 45 7.61 -12.55 -21.93
C MET A 45 6.33 -13.37 -22.05
N LYS A 46 6.42 -14.60 -22.57
CA LYS A 46 5.28 -15.53 -22.63
C LYS A 46 4.82 -15.92 -21.24
N ALA A 47 5.76 -16.19 -20.33
CA ALA A 47 5.43 -16.55 -18.96
C ALA A 47 4.80 -15.40 -18.14
N ILE A 48 5.08 -14.14 -18.51
CA ILE A 48 4.45 -12.92 -17.95
C ILE A 48 3.09 -12.60 -18.58
N SER A 49 2.71 -13.34 -19.63
CA SER A 49 1.45 -13.17 -20.36
C SER A 49 0.43 -14.31 -20.18
N MET A 50 0.80 -15.38 -19.45
CA MET A 50 -0.05 -16.55 -19.16
C MET A 50 -0.67 -16.54 -17.75
N GLU A 51 -2.01 -16.41 -17.69
CA GLU A 51 -2.78 -16.46 -16.43
C GLU A 51 -2.48 -17.73 -15.60
N GLY A 52 -1.90 -17.55 -14.41
CA GLY A 52 -1.80 -18.59 -13.37
C GLY A 52 -0.38 -18.94 -12.90
N LEU A 53 0.62 -18.86 -13.77
CA LEU A 53 2.05 -19.03 -13.42
C LEU A 53 2.73 -17.68 -13.08
N GLU A 54 2.11 -16.57 -13.50
CA GLU A 54 2.57 -15.18 -13.38
C GLU A 54 2.68 -14.65 -11.95
N ARG A 55 1.80 -15.10 -11.03
CA ARG A 55 1.61 -14.44 -9.74
C ARG A 55 2.85 -14.52 -8.84
N SER A 56 3.63 -15.60 -8.95
CA SER A 56 4.89 -15.74 -8.22
C SER A 56 6.02 -14.97 -8.91
N MET A 57 6.14 -15.02 -10.24
CA MET A 57 7.34 -14.50 -10.92
C MET A 57 7.47 -12.97 -10.88
N GLN A 58 6.36 -12.24 -11.08
CA GLN A 58 6.41 -10.78 -10.97
C GLN A 58 6.69 -10.35 -9.52
N THR A 59 6.02 -11.01 -8.56
CA THR A 59 6.30 -10.81 -7.14
C THR A 59 7.76 -11.12 -6.81
N ASP A 60 8.30 -12.25 -7.28
CA ASP A 60 9.69 -12.67 -7.04
C ASP A 60 10.69 -11.68 -7.64
N TYR A 61 10.41 -11.17 -8.83
CA TYR A 61 11.26 -10.19 -9.49
C TYR A 61 11.29 -8.86 -8.72
N ILE A 62 10.11 -8.34 -8.37
CA ILE A 62 9.99 -7.09 -7.61
C ILE A 62 10.57 -7.26 -6.21
N MET A 63 10.36 -8.41 -5.57
CA MET A 63 10.94 -8.72 -4.28
C MET A 63 12.47 -8.74 -4.32
N LYS A 64 13.08 -9.26 -5.39
CA LYS A 64 14.53 -9.18 -5.61
C LYS A 64 15.02 -7.76 -5.87
N ILE A 65 14.33 -7.00 -6.72
CA ILE A 65 14.66 -5.59 -6.97
C ILE A 65 14.63 -4.82 -5.65
N MET A 66 13.59 -5.01 -4.84
CA MET A 66 13.44 -4.32 -3.56
C MET A 66 14.34 -4.89 -2.44
N GLY A 67 15.17 -5.90 -2.70
CA GLY A 67 16.04 -6.53 -1.70
C GLY A 67 15.26 -7.10 -0.52
N LEU A 68 14.10 -7.71 -0.79
CA LEU A 68 13.18 -8.30 0.19
C LEU A 68 13.14 -9.84 0.12
N ASP A 69 13.98 -10.45 -0.71
CA ASP A 69 14.05 -11.89 -0.93
C ASP A 69 14.42 -12.66 0.34
N ILE A 70 15.35 -12.12 1.14
CA ILE A 70 15.78 -12.73 2.41
C ILE A 70 14.63 -12.78 3.43
N CYS A 71 13.71 -11.80 3.39
CA CYS A 71 12.59 -11.69 4.33
C CYS A 71 11.23 -12.06 3.73
N ALA A 72 11.21 -12.76 2.58
CA ALA A 72 10.01 -13.13 1.83
C ALA A 72 8.92 -13.79 2.70
N ASP A 73 9.31 -14.75 3.54
CA ASP A 73 8.39 -15.54 4.37
C ASP A 73 8.29 -15.05 5.82
N VAL A 74 8.90 -13.89 6.11
CA VAL A 74 8.84 -13.26 7.43
C VAL A 74 7.53 -12.48 7.57
N LEU A 75 6.88 -12.58 8.73
CA LEU A 75 5.71 -11.78 9.05
C LEU A 75 6.11 -10.29 9.14
N ILE A 76 5.30 -9.41 8.54
CA ILE A 76 5.52 -7.96 8.58
C ILE A 76 5.60 -7.43 10.01
N GLY A 77 4.84 -8.06 10.91
CA GLY A 77 4.76 -7.70 12.33
C GLY A 77 3.95 -6.43 12.59
N ASP A 78 3.64 -6.23 13.85
CA ASP A 78 2.89 -5.08 14.38
C ASP A 78 3.68 -4.46 15.55
N ALA A 79 3.05 -3.59 16.35
CA ALA A 79 3.71 -2.99 17.51
C ALA A 79 4.05 -4.00 18.62
N MET A 80 3.31 -5.11 18.71
CA MET A 80 3.42 -6.14 19.75
C MET A 80 4.23 -7.37 19.27
N ARG A 81 4.21 -7.65 17.97
CA ARG A 81 4.90 -8.76 17.31
C ARG A 81 5.98 -8.22 16.40
N ARG A 82 7.24 -8.49 16.78
CA ARG A 82 8.40 -8.17 15.95
C ARG A 82 8.26 -8.83 14.58
N GLY A 83 8.50 -8.05 13.53
CA GLY A 83 8.56 -8.49 12.14
C GLY A 83 9.73 -7.86 11.43
N ILE A 84 9.51 -7.45 10.18
CA ILE A 84 10.53 -6.77 9.37
C ILE A 84 10.85 -5.36 9.91
N SER A 85 12.05 -4.88 9.59
CA SER A 85 12.55 -3.54 9.96
C SER A 85 11.76 -2.40 9.30
N GLY A 86 11.88 -1.18 9.82
CA GLY A 86 11.20 0.00 9.26
C GLY A 86 11.56 0.27 7.79
N GLY A 87 12.84 0.15 7.43
CA GLY A 87 13.31 0.29 6.06
C GLY A 87 12.73 -0.79 5.13
N GLU A 88 12.68 -2.04 5.59
CA GLU A 88 12.01 -3.13 4.86
C GLU A 88 10.50 -2.89 4.70
N LYS A 89 9.81 -2.34 5.71
CA LYS A 89 8.38 -1.97 5.59
C LYS A 89 8.16 -0.90 4.52
N LYS A 90 9.06 0.08 4.40
CA LYS A 90 8.99 1.10 3.36
C LYS A 90 9.27 0.52 1.98
N ARG A 91 10.29 -0.33 1.84
CA ARG A 91 10.56 -1.08 0.60
C ARG A 91 9.38 -1.95 0.20
N LEU A 92 8.74 -2.63 1.16
CA LEU A 92 7.53 -3.42 0.88
C LEU A 92 6.39 -2.51 0.40
N THR A 93 6.16 -1.36 1.05
CA THR A 93 5.15 -0.38 0.61
C THR A 93 5.40 0.12 -0.81
N THR A 94 6.66 0.42 -1.16
CA THR A 94 7.03 0.77 -2.53
C THR A 94 6.79 -0.41 -3.48
N GLY A 95 7.19 -1.62 -3.07
CA GLY A 95 6.94 -2.88 -3.76
C GLY A 95 5.47 -3.11 -4.08
N GLU A 96 4.58 -2.86 -3.12
CA GLU A 96 3.12 -2.94 -3.30
C GLU A 96 2.67 -2.04 -4.45
N MET A 97 3.26 -0.86 -4.66
CA MET A 97 2.84 0.09 -5.70
C MET A 97 3.42 -0.24 -7.08
N ILE A 98 4.59 -0.89 -7.14
CA ILE A 98 5.29 -1.18 -8.41
C ILE A 98 5.05 -2.59 -8.93
N VAL A 99 4.42 -3.47 -8.13
CA VAL A 99 4.24 -4.87 -8.50
C VAL A 99 3.29 -5.07 -9.68
N GLY A 100 2.53 -4.06 -10.08
CA GLY A 100 1.62 -4.11 -11.22
C GLY A 100 2.24 -3.65 -12.54
N PRO A 101 1.40 -3.42 -13.56
CA PRO A 101 1.80 -2.97 -14.88
C PRO A 101 1.89 -1.43 -14.98
N SER A 102 2.16 -0.74 -13.86
CA SER A 102 2.24 0.72 -13.82
C SER A 102 3.47 1.23 -14.59
N LYS A 103 3.22 2.10 -15.57
CA LYS A 103 4.27 2.73 -16.40
C LYS A 103 4.62 4.14 -15.95
N ALA A 104 3.75 4.79 -15.19
CA ALA A 104 3.99 6.09 -14.58
C ALA A 104 3.81 5.96 -13.07
N LEU A 105 4.82 6.40 -12.31
CA LEU A 105 4.85 6.29 -10.87
C LEU A 105 5.21 7.65 -10.27
N PHE A 106 4.38 8.13 -9.35
CA PHE A 106 4.55 9.41 -8.69
C PHE A 106 4.77 9.16 -7.20
N MET A 107 5.86 9.68 -6.69
CA MET A 107 6.33 9.41 -5.34
C MET A 107 6.64 10.70 -4.61
N ASP A 108 5.85 11.01 -3.60
CA ASP A 108 6.04 12.21 -2.79
C ASP A 108 6.79 11.89 -1.50
N GLU A 109 7.74 12.77 -1.15
CA GLU A 109 8.54 12.75 0.08
C GLU A 109 9.04 11.36 0.54
N ILE A 110 9.63 10.57 -0.37
CA ILE A 110 9.99 9.17 -0.02
C ILE A 110 11.10 9.05 1.01
N SER A 111 11.92 10.09 1.19
CA SER A 111 13.02 10.13 2.15
C SER A 111 12.57 10.42 3.59
N THR A 112 11.34 10.90 3.80
CA THR A 112 10.86 11.28 5.14
C THR A 112 10.82 10.08 6.07
N GLY A 113 11.57 10.16 7.18
CA GLY A 113 11.66 9.10 8.19
C GLY A 113 12.61 7.95 7.82
N LEU A 114 13.45 8.12 6.79
CA LEU A 114 14.48 7.16 6.41
C LEU A 114 15.89 7.72 6.65
N ASP A 115 16.83 6.81 6.87
CA ASP A 115 18.25 7.13 6.81
C ASP A 115 18.71 7.27 5.34
N SER A 116 19.85 7.93 5.15
CA SER A 116 20.42 8.19 3.81
C SER A 116 20.73 6.90 3.05
N SER A 117 21.16 5.85 3.74
CA SER A 117 21.53 4.57 3.11
C SER A 117 20.30 3.82 2.60
N THR A 118 19.21 3.76 3.38
CA THR A 118 17.94 3.18 2.94
C THR A 118 17.33 3.98 1.79
N THR A 119 17.42 5.32 1.84
CA THR A 119 16.94 6.19 0.76
C THR A 119 17.69 5.92 -0.54
N PHE A 120 19.03 5.85 -0.50
CA PHE A 120 19.84 5.52 -1.66
C PHE A 120 19.47 4.15 -2.26
N GLN A 121 19.30 3.13 -1.42
CA GLN A 121 18.87 1.81 -1.87
C GLN A 121 17.52 1.86 -2.60
N ILE A 122 16.52 2.54 -2.03
CA ILE A 122 15.19 2.68 -2.66
C ILE A 122 15.30 3.39 -4.01
N VAL A 123 15.99 4.53 -4.06
CA VAL A 123 16.14 5.29 -5.32
C VAL A 123 16.91 4.51 -6.37
N SER A 124 17.94 3.76 -5.98
CA SER A 124 18.67 2.88 -6.90
C SER A 124 17.77 1.78 -7.47
N CYS A 125 16.91 1.18 -6.65
CA CYS A 125 15.91 0.21 -7.11
C CYS A 125 14.93 0.85 -8.10
N LEU A 126 14.46 2.08 -7.83
CA LEU A 126 13.55 2.80 -8.71
C LEU A 126 14.22 3.17 -10.04
N GLN A 127 15.49 3.61 -10.02
CA GLN A 127 16.25 3.89 -11.24
C GLN A 127 16.36 2.63 -12.10
N GLN A 128 16.76 1.50 -11.51
CA GLN A 128 16.81 0.22 -12.22
C GLN A 128 15.44 -0.18 -12.77
N LEU A 129 14.38 0.01 -11.99
CA LEU A 129 13.02 -0.26 -12.45
C LEU A 129 12.66 0.64 -13.64
N ALA A 130 12.93 1.95 -13.58
CA ALA A 130 12.65 2.89 -14.66
C ALA A 130 13.36 2.48 -15.96
N HIS A 131 14.64 2.13 -15.88
CA HIS A 131 15.46 1.74 -17.05
C HIS A 131 15.07 0.38 -17.62
N ILE A 132 14.78 -0.63 -16.78
CA ILE A 132 14.44 -1.98 -17.24
C ILE A 132 12.99 -2.06 -17.75
N SER A 133 12.07 -1.41 -17.05
CA SER A 133 10.64 -1.50 -17.36
C SER A 133 10.15 -0.41 -18.31
N GLU A 134 11.03 0.49 -18.77
CA GLU A 134 10.69 1.68 -19.56
C GLU A 134 9.53 2.44 -18.92
N SER A 135 9.69 2.76 -17.63
CA SER A 135 8.67 3.45 -16.83
C SER A 135 9.14 4.85 -16.47
N THR A 136 8.21 5.79 -16.40
CA THR A 136 8.45 7.15 -15.92
C THR A 136 8.21 7.19 -14.42
N ILE A 137 9.24 7.54 -13.65
CA ILE A 137 9.14 7.67 -12.20
C ILE A 137 9.48 9.10 -11.81
N LEU A 138 8.52 9.81 -11.21
CA LEU A 138 8.72 11.13 -10.65
C LEU A 138 8.82 11.01 -9.13
N VAL A 139 9.94 11.47 -8.58
CA VAL A 139 10.21 11.40 -7.14
C VAL A 139 10.48 12.80 -6.59
N SER A 140 9.77 13.17 -5.52
CA SER A 140 10.05 14.35 -4.71
C SER A 140 10.99 13.97 -3.56
N LEU A 141 12.12 14.67 -3.45
CA LEU A 141 13.10 14.49 -2.37
C LEU A 141 13.46 15.82 -1.74
N LEU A 142 13.42 15.87 -0.41
CA LEU A 142 13.99 16.96 0.36
C LEU A 142 15.47 16.67 0.62
N GLN A 143 16.37 17.53 0.12
CA GLN A 143 17.80 17.53 0.41
C GLN A 143 18.47 16.14 0.26
N PRO A 144 18.44 15.55 -0.94
CA PRO A 144 19.04 14.24 -1.16
C PRO A 144 20.56 14.29 -0.94
N ALA A 145 21.10 13.20 -0.37
CA ALA A 145 22.54 12.99 -0.29
C ALA A 145 23.18 12.99 -1.69
N PRO A 146 24.45 13.39 -1.84
CA PRO A 146 25.11 13.47 -3.14
C PRO A 146 25.04 12.17 -3.95
N GLU A 147 25.16 11.02 -3.29
CA GLU A 147 25.08 9.70 -3.91
C GLU A 147 23.69 9.44 -4.49
N THR A 148 22.63 9.84 -3.76
CA THR A 148 21.24 9.71 -4.22
C THR A 148 20.94 10.68 -5.35
N TYR A 149 21.44 11.92 -5.28
CA TYR A 149 21.29 12.92 -6.33
C TYR A 149 21.89 12.45 -7.66
N GLN A 150 23.01 11.70 -7.62
CA GLN A 150 23.65 11.18 -8.83
C GLN A 150 22.83 10.13 -9.58
N LEU A 151 21.83 9.50 -8.94
CA LEU A 151 20.98 8.48 -9.55
C LEU A 151 19.89 9.06 -10.47
N PHE A 152 19.67 10.37 -10.47
CA PHE A 152 18.64 11.00 -11.29
C PHE A 152 19.13 11.32 -12.70
N ASP A 153 18.30 10.98 -13.69
CA ASP A 153 18.51 11.32 -15.09
C ASP A 153 18.17 12.79 -15.35
N ASP A 154 16.97 13.21 -14.95
CA ASP A 154 16.45 14.58 -15.05
C ASP A 154 16.14 15.17 -13.67
N ILE A 155 16.26 16.50 -13.56
CA ILE A 155 15.94 17.28 -12.36
C ILE A 155 14.88 18.32 -12.69
N ILE A 156 13.85 18.39 -11.85
CA ILE A 156 12.88 19.47 -11.80
C ILE A 156 13.16 20.28 -10.54
N LEU A 157 13.59 21.53 -10.71
CA LEU A 157 13.82 22.46 -9.62
C LEU A 157 12.66 23.46 -9.55
N MET A 158 11.98 23.49 -8.41
CA MET A 158 10.83 24.37 -8.18
C MET A 158 11.09 25.32 -7.02
N ALA A 159 10.63 26.56 -7.15
CA ALA A 159 10.57 27.54 -6.08
C ALA A 159 9.36 28.46 -6.27
N GLU A 160 8.71 28.85 -5.17
CA GLU A 160 7.57 29.79 -5.17
C GLU A 160 6.44 29.39 -6.16
N GLY A 161 6.25 28.09 -6.39
CA GLY A 161 5.25 27.56 -7.33
C GLY A 161 5.65 27.62 -8.81
N GLN A 162 6.87 28.05 -9.12
CA GLN A 162 7.42 28.13 -10.47
C GLN A 162 8.50 27.07 -10.72
N ILE A 163 8.65 26.65 -11.99
CA ILE A 163 9.73 25.76 -12.43
C ILE A 163 10.93 26.64 -12.81
N VAL A 164 11.97 26.58 -11.98
CA VAL A 164 13.22 27.31 -12.19
C VAL A 164 14.09 26.61 -13.22
N TYR A 165 14.08 25.27 -13.21
CA TYR A 165 14.80 24.45 -14.17
C TYR A 165 14.10 23.10 -14.34
N HIS A 166 14.07 22.60 -15.57
CA HIS A 166 13.64 21.23 -15.89
C HIS A 166 14.51 20.68 -17.02
N GLY A 167 15.18 19.56 -16.78
CA GLY A 167 15.92 18.83 -17.79
C GLY A 167 17.06 17.99 -17.20
N PRO A 168 18.03 17.57 -18.04
CA PRO A 168 19.09 16.66 -17.63
C PRO A 168 19.91 17.19 -16.46
N LYS A 169 20.21 16.29 -15.50
CA LYS A 169 21.07 16.59 -14.35
C LYS A 169 22.43 17.14 -14.76
N SER A 170 22.98 16.70 -15.89
CA SER A 170 24.29 17.13 -16.40
C SER A 170 24.34 18.62 -16.77
N CYS A 171 23.20 19.23 -17.12
CA CYS A 171 23.14 20.59 -17.66
C CYS A 171 22.80 21.65 -16.61
N ILE A 172 22.27 21.25 -15.44
CA ILE A 172 21.78 22.19 -14.43
C ILE A 172 22.89 23.08 -13.85
N MET A 173 24.08 22.53 -13.63
CA MET A 173 25.20 23.29 -13.08
C MET A 173 25.68 24.36 -14.07
N SER A 174 25.79 24.00 -15.35
CA SER A 174 26.13 24.95 -16.42
C SER A 174 25.07 26.05 -16.58
N PHE A 175 23.79 25.74 -16.35
CA PHE A 175 22.73 26.75 -16.33
C PHE A 175 22.95 27.79 -15.21
N PHE A 176 23.23 27.35 -13.98
CA PHE A 176 23.50 28.27 -12.88
C PHE A 176 24.83 29.04 -13.06
N GLU A 177 25.85 28.42 -13.64
CA GLU A 177 27.10 29.11 -14.00
C GLU A 177 26.86 30.22 -15.03
N SER A 178 26.04 29.97 -16.06
CA SER A 178 25.64 31.00 -17.03
C SER A 178 24.88 32.16 -16.38
N CYS A 179 24.15 31.88 -15.29
CA CYS A 179 23.46 32.87 -14.49
C CYS A 179 24.39 33.67 -13.55
N GLY A 180 25.67 33.27 -13.41
CA GLY A 180 26.67 33.91 -12.56
C GLY A 180 26.96 33.20 -11.24
N PHE A 181 26.37 32.01 -11.00
CA PHE A 181 26.49 31.27 -9.75
C PHE A 181 27.32 30.00 -9.92
N LYS A 182 28.29 29.78 -9.03
CA LYS A 182 29.16 28.60 -9.08
C LYS A 182 29.12 27.83 -7.78
N CYS A 183 28.94 26.51 -7.89
CA CYS A 183 28.96 25.62 -6.73
C CYS A 183 30.40 25.42 -6.21
N PRO A 184 30.66 25.60 -4.90
CA PRO A 184 31.94 25.29 -4.28
C PRO A 184 32.17 23.76 -4.24
N GLY A 185 33.38 23.29 -4.54
CA GLY A 185 33.67 21.85 -4.65
C GLY A 185 33.51 21.01 -3.37
N ARG A 186 33.29 21.62 -2.20
CA ARG A 186 33.00 20.90 -0.93
C ARG A 186 31.51 20.86 -0.58
N LYS A 187 30.66 21.53 -1.37
CA LYS A 187 29.21 21.60 -1.16
C LYS A 187 28.53 20.54 -2.04
N GLY A 188 27.46 19.92 -1.54
CA GLY A 188 26.64 19.03 -2.35
C GLY A 188 25.84 19.82 -3.39
N ASP A 189 25.70 19.26 -4.60
CA ASP A 189 24.97 19.90 -5.70
C ASP A 189 23.52 20.21 -5.32
N ALA A 190 22.82 19.26 -4.69
CA ALA A 190 21.43 19.44 -4.26
C ALA A 190 21.27 20.57 -3.23
N ASP A 191 22.20 20.69 -2.28
CA ASP A 191 22.19 21.77 -1.29
C ASP A 191 22.43 23.12 -1.95
N PHE A 192 23.40 23.19 -2.88
CA PHE A 192 23.66 24.39 -3.66
C PHE A 192 22.42 24.84 -4.44
N LEU A 193 21.73 23.91 -5.11
CA LEU A 193 20.53 24.22 -5.91
C LEU A 193 19.37 24.76 -5.07
N GLN A 194 19.27 24.37 -3.80
CA GLN A 194 18.28 24.94 -2.89
C GLN A 194 18.71 26.30 -2.35
N GLU A 195 19.97 26.44 -1.95
CA GLU A 195 20.48 27.67 -1.33
C GLU A 195 20.68 28.81 -2.34
N VAL A 196 20.97 28.53 -3.61
CA VAL A 196 21.08 29.55 -4.66
C VAL A 196 19.75 30.28 -4.92
N LEU A 197 18.63 29.67 -4.56
CA LEU A 197 17.30 30.29 -4.64
C LEU A 197 16.94 31.10 -3.38
N SER A 198 17.68 30.92 -2.28
CA SER A 198 17.46 31.61 -1.01
C SER A 198 18.11 33.00 -1.01
N LYS A 199 17.33 34.02 -0.64
CA LYS A 199 17.84 35.40 -0.48
C LYS A 199 18.97 35.53 0.53
N LYS A 200 19.02 34.66 1.54
CA LYS A 200 20.04 34.71 2.60
C LYS A 200 21.39 34.17 2.12
N ASP A 201 21.36 33.18 1.23
CA ASP A 201 22.49 32.32 0.93
C ASP A 201 23.05 32.55 -0.47
N GLN A 202 22.24 33.08 -1.40
CA GLN A 202 22.60 33.26 -2.81
C GLN A 202 23.89 34.07 -3.04
N GLN A 203 24.19 35.05 -2.18
CA GLN A 203 25.40 35.89 -2.32
C GLN A 203 26.70 35.09 -2.26
N GLN A 204 26.76 34.02 -1.45
CA GLN A 204 28.00 33.25 -1.25
C GLN A 204 28.42 32.47 -2.50
N TYR A 205 27.51 32.30 -3.45
CA TYR A 205 27.70 31.55 -4.69
C TYR A 205 28.01 32.43 -5.89
N TRP A 206 28.02 33.75 -5.71
CA TRP A 206 28.30 34.69 -6.80
C TRP A 206 29.74 34.58 -7.27
N SER A 207 29.93 34.28 -8.56
CA SER A 207 31.25 34.01 -9.15
C SER A 207 31.83 35.17 -9.94
N ARG A 208 31.00 36.16 -10.32
CA ARG A 208 31.44 37.30 -11.14
C ARG A 208 32.03 38.40 -10.27
N THR A 209 33.32 38.31 -9.99
CA THR A 209 34.04 39.28 -9.15
C THR A 209 34.06 40.70 -9.73
N GLU A 210 33.83 40.87 -11.03
CA GLU A 210 33.80 42.17 -11.71
C GLU A 210 32.44 42.87 -11.62
N GLU A 211 31.37 42.12 -11.33
CA GLU A 211 30.00 42.62 -11.23
C GLU A 211 29.55 42.65 -9.76
N GLY A 212 28.92 43.75 -9.33
CA GLY A 212 28.31 43.82 -8.01
C GLY A 212 27.17 42.82 -7.87
N TYR A 213 27.14 42.07 -6.77
CA TYR A 213 26.05 41.13 -6.49
C TYR A 213 24.73 41.87 -6.27
N ASN A 214 23.70 41.46 -7.03
CA ASN A 214 22.31 41.79 -6.78
C ASN A 214 21.52 40.50 -6.66
N PHE A 215 20.54 40.48 -5.76
CA PHE A 215 19.67 39.31 -5.59
C PHE A 215 18.89 39.05 -6.88
N VAL A 216 19.07 37.85 -7.43
CA VAL A 216 18.35 37.34 -8.61
C VAL A 216 17.09 36.66 -8.11
N THR A 217 15.93 37.18 -8.52
CA THR A 217 14.63 36.64 -8.12
C THR A 217 14.31 35.34 -8.86
N VAL A 218 13.37 34.56 -8.32
CA VAL A 218 12.87 33.33 -8.95
C VAL A 218 12.36 33.61 -10.37
N ASP A 219 11.58 34.69 -10.56
CA ASP A 219 11.09 35.11 -11.88
C ASP A 219 12.22 35.34 -12.90
N GLN A 220 13.32 35.97 -12.46
CA GLN A 220 14.48 36.21 -13.32
C GLN A 220 15.18 34.89 -13.72
N PHE A 221 15.27 33.92 -12.81
CA PHE A 221 15.78 32.59 -13.16
C PHE A 221 14.84 31.89 -14.13
N CYS A 222 13.53 31.95 -13.92
CA CYS A 222 12.53 31.37 -14.82
C CYS A 222 12.63 31.96 -16.23
N ASP A 223 12.81 33.28 -16.36
CA ASP A 223 12.97 33.91 -17.67
C ASP A 223 14.30 33.54 -18.34
N LYS A 224 15.39 33.45 -17.57
CA LYS A 224 16.67 32.91 -18.07
C LYS A 224 16.54 31.44 -18.51
N PHE A 225 15.78 30.62 -17.78
CA PHE A 225 15.54 29.23 -18.15
C PHE A 225 14.75 29.12 -19.45
N LYS A 226 13.65 29.88 -19.61
CA LYS A 226 12.90 29.95 -20.88
C LYS A 226 13.78 30.37 -22.07
N ALA A 227 14.74 31.27 -21.83
CA ALA A 227 15.68 31.71 -22.85
C ALA A 227 16.81 30.69 -23.13
N SER A 228 17.11 29.78 -22.18
CA SER A 228 18.15 28.77 -22.31
C SER A 228 17.82 27.69 -23.35
N GLN A 229 18.86 27.02 -23.87
CA GLN A 229 18.68 25.92 -24.83
C GLN A 229 17.78 24.80 -24.26
N SER A 230 17.97 24.44 -22.99
CA SER A 230 17.16 23.40 -22.33
C SER A 230 15.68 23.80 -22.25
N GLY A 231 15.40 25.06 -21.88
CA GLY A 231 14.02 25.56 -21.80
C GLY A 231 13.35 25.66 -23.17
N GLN A 232 14.07 26.09 -24.21
CA GLN A 232 13.55 26.12 -25.58
C GLN A 232 13.29 24.72 -26.15
N ASN A 233 14.19 23.75 -25.89
CA ASN A 233 14.00 22.36 -26.29
C ASN A 233 12.76 21.77 -25.64
N LEU A 234 12.62 21.93 -24.31
CA LEU A 234 11.46 21.47 -23.56
C LEU A 234 10.16 22.11 -24.06
N ALA A 235 10.15 23.43 -24.28
CA ALA A 235 9.00 24.12 -24.84
C ALA A 235 8.64 23.61 -26.23
N GLY A 236 9.65 23.35 -27.07
CA GLY A 236 9.46 22.76 -28.40
C GLY A 236 8.91 21.34 -28.36
N GLU A 237 9.29 20.53 -27.37
CA GLU A 237 8.75 19.19 -27.15
C GLU A 237 7.30 19.23 -26.66
N LEU A 238 7.00 20.08 -25.68
CA LEU A 238 5.65 20.25 -25.14
C LEU A 238 4.65 20.82 -26.17
N LEU A 239 5.14 21.60 -27.14
CA LEU A 239 4.32 22.16 -28.22
C LEU A 239 3.99 21.13 -29.32
N LYS A 240 4.72 20.01 -29.41
CA LYS A 240 4.41 18.97 -30.40
C LYS A 240 3.08 18.30 -30.02
N PRO A 241 2.01 18.45 -30.81
CA PRO A 241 0.76 17.77 -30.50
C PRO A 241 0.96 16.26 -30.56
N TYR A 242 0.48 15.56 -29.53
CA TYR A 242 0.47 14.10 -29.54
C TYR A 242 -0.55 13.60 -30.56
N ASP A 243 -0.08 12.83 -31.54
CA ASP A 243 -0.93 12.21 -32.54
C ASP A 243 -1.53 10.92 -31.98
N GLU A 244 -2.79 10.99 -31.52
CA GLU A 244 -3.51 9.86 -30.94
C GLU A 244 -3.57 8.65 -31.88
N SER A 245 -3.51 8.85 -33.20
CA SER A 245 -3.56 7.76 -34.19
C SER A 245 -2.32 6.86 -34.18
N LYS A 246 -1.20 7.33 -33.61
CA LYS A 246 0.03 6.55 -33.44
C LYS A 246 0.08 5.79 -32.11
N GLY A 247 -0.80 6.14 -31.17
CA GLY A 247 -0.93 5.47 -29.89
C GLY A 247 -1.64 4.12 -30.02
N HIS A 248 -1.19 3.12 -29.27
CA HIS A 248 -1.95 1.88 -29.14
C HIS A 248 -3.13 2.12 -28.18
N ASN A 249 -4.34 1.65 -28.49
CA ASN A 249 -5.53 1.83 -27.62
C ASN A 249 -5.31 1.33 -26.18
N ASN A 250 -4.38 0.40 -25.99
CA ASN A 250 -4.02 -0.18 -24.70
C ASN A 250 -2.80 0.46 -24.02
N ALA A 251 -2.31 1.59 -24.54
CA ALA A 251 -1.20 2.34 -23.95
C ALA A 251 -1.60 3.02 -22.62
N LEU A 252 -2.88 3.39 -22.48
CA LEU A 252 -3.46 3.95 -21.25
C LEU A 252 -4.62 3.06 -20.80
N SER A 253 -4.62 2.72 -19.51
CA SER A 253 -5.74 2.01 -18.89
C SER A 253 -6.76 3.03 -18.36
N PHE A 254 -8.00 2.94 -18.84
CA PHE A 254 -9.11 3.76 -18.34
C PHE A 254 -9.96 3.04 -17.29
N SER A 255 -9.68 1.76 -17.02
CA SER A 255 -10.36 1.00 -15.96
C SER A 255 -9.73 1.31 -14.61
N ILE A 256 -10.56 1.79 -13.67
CA ILE A 256 -10.13 2.08 -12.29
C ILE A 256 -9.63 0.81 -11.57
N TYR A 257 -10.24 -0.34 -11.85
CA TYR A 257 -9.88 -1.62 -11.26
C TYR A 257 -9.51 -2.63 -12.36
N SER A 258 -8.40 -3.34 -12.18
CA SER A 258 -7.94 -4.35 -13.14
C SER A 258 -8.71 -5.66 -13.07
N LEU A 259 -9.32 -5.98 -11.92
CA LEU A 259 -10.04 -7.24 -11.71
C LEU A 259 -11.56 -7.10 -11.88
N SER A 260 -12.20 -8.22 -12.24
CA SER A 260 -13.65 -8.35 -12.19
C SER A 260 -14.17 -8.20 -10.76
N ARG A 261 -15.42 -7.73 -10.60
CA ARG A 261 -16.06 -7.57 -9.28
C ARG A 261 -16.05 -8.87 -8.45
N TRP A 262 -16.24 -10.02 -9.11
CA TRP A 262 -16.23 -11.31 -8.45
C TRP A 262 -14.83 -11.73 -7.99
N ASP A 263 -13.80 -11.43 -8.78
CA ASP A 263 -12.43 -11.79 -8.45
C ASP A 263 -11.84 -10.88 -7.37
N LEU A 264 -12.24 -9.60 -7.34
CA LEU A 264 -12.00 -8.69 -6.21
C LEU A 264 -12.56 -9.28 -4.90
N LEU A 265 -13.82 -9.72 -4.92
CA LEU A 265 -14.46 -10.29 -3.73
C LEU A 265 -13.75 -11.58 -3.28
N LYS A 266 -13.43 -12.49 -4.22
CA LYS A 266 -12.68 -13.73 -3.92
C LYS A 266 -11.29 -13.44 -3.34
N ALA A 267 -10.60 -12.41 -3.84
CA ALA A 267 -9.29 -12.02 -3.36
C ALA A 267 -9.35 -11.49 -1.92
N CYS A 268 -10.29 -10.59 -1.63
CA CYS A 268 -10.52 -10.08 -0.29
C CYS A 268 -10.96 -11.19 0.68
N PHE A 269 -11.79 -12.13 0.23
CA PHE A 269 -12.22 -13.27 1.03
C PHE A 269 -11.06 -14.19 1.41
N ALA A 270 -10.17 -14.48 0.45
CA ALA A 270 -8.97 -15.27 0.70
C ALA A 270 -8.03 -14.57 1.69
N ARG A 271 -7.86 -13.24 1.59
CA ARG A 271 -7.07 -12.46 2.54
C ARG A 271 -7.66 -12.52 3.94
N GLU A 272 -8.95 -12.27 4.08
CA GLU A 272 -9.60 -12.26 5.40
C GLU A 272 -9.52 -13.63 6.08
N LEU A 273 -9.76 -14.72 5.33
CA LEU A 273 -9.55 -16.08 5.82
C LEU A 273 -8.11 -16.34 6.29
N LEU A 274 -7.13 -15.86 5.52
CA LEU A 274 -5.72 -15.99 5.87
C LEU A 274 -5.40 -15.22 7.15
N LEU A 275 -5.89 -13.99 7.29
CA LEU A 275 -5.72 -13.17 8.50
C LEU A 275 -6.37 -13.82 9.71
N MET A 276 -7.60 -14.34 9.58
CA MET A 276 -8.29 -15.07 10.64
C MET A 276 -7.50 -16.31 11.07
N LYS A 277 -6.94 -17.07 10.11
CA LYS A 277 -6.09 -18.23 10.41
C LYS A 277 -4.81 -17.85 11.14
N ARG A 278 -4.14 -16.75 10.75
CA ARG A 278 -2.92 -16.26 11.41
C ARG A 278 -3.20 -15.73 12.82
N ASN A 279 -4.38 -15.15 13.03
CA ASN A 279 -4.84 -14.68 14.33
C ASN A 279 -5.75 -15.67 15.05
N ALA A 280 -5.75 -16.97 14.66
CA ALA A 280 -6.60 -18.00 15.24
C ALA A 280 -6.43 -18.12 16.76
N PHE A 281 -5.22 -17.87 17.27
CA PHE A 281 -4.94 -17.83 18.70
C PHE A 281 -5.87 -16.88 19.46
N ILE A 282 -6.14 -15.69 18.91
CA ILE A 282 -7.01 -14.69 19.54
C ILE A 282 -8.44 -15.21 19.62
N TYR A 283 -8.96 -15.78 18.53
CA TYR A 283 -10.30 -16.36 18.48
C TYR A 283 -10.45 -17.56 19.44
N ILE A 284 -9.44 -18.43 19.51
CA ILE A 284 -9.43 -19.56 20.44
C ILE A 284 -9.40 -19.08 21.89
N ALA A 285 -8.52 -18.13 22.22
CA ALA A 285 -8.43 -17.57 23.56
C ALA A 285 -9.74 -16.89 23.99
N LYS A 286 -10.36 -16.13 23.08
CA LYS A 286 -11.68 -15.51 23.28
C LYS A 286 -12.77 -16.55 23.53
N THR A 287 -12.79 -17.64 22.76
CA THR A 287 -13.75 -18.73 22.94
C THR A 287 -13.58 -19.41 24.30
N ILE A 288 -12.34 -19.66 24.74
CA ILE A 288 -12.04 -20.23 26.07
C ILE A 288 -12.47 -19.25 27.18
N GLN A 289 -12.12 -17.97 27.05
CA GLN A 289 -12.52 -16.92 27.99
C GLN A 289 -14.04 -16.84 28.14
N LEU A 290 -14.77 -16.86 27.02
CA LEU A 290 -16.23 -16.86 27.00
C LEU A 290 -16.80 -18.11 27.69
N GLY A 291 -16.22 -19.28 27.45
CA GLY A 291 -16.59 -20.52 28.12
C GLY A 291 -16.41 -20.46 29.64
N LEU A 292 -15.27 -19.97 30.12
CA LEU A 292 -15.00 -19.77 31.55
C LEU A 292 -16.01 -18.81 32.18
N LEU A 293 -16.30 -17.70 31.50
CA LEU A 293 -17.26 -16.71 31.97
C LEU A 293 -18.69 -17.27 32.00
N ALA A 294 -19.05 -18.13 31.05
CA ALA A 294 -20.34 -18.82 31.04
C ALA A 294 -20.48 -19.75 32.25
N VAL A 295 -19.42 -20.47 32.62
CA VAL A 295 -19.38 -21.34 33.82
C VAL A 295 -19.49 -20.52 35.11
N ILE A 296 -18.75 -19.41 35.23
CA ILE A 296 -18.82 -18.52 36.39
C ILE A 296 -20.25 -17.97 36.54
N THR A 297 -20.84 -17.51 35.44
CA THR A 297 -22.22 -17.00 35.43
C THR A 297 -23.22 -18.09 35.83
N GLY A 298 -23.06 -19.30 35.27
CA GLY A 298 -23.92 -20.44 35.57
C GLY A 298 -23.82 -20.90 37.03
N THR A 299 -22.65 -20.78 37.67
CA THR A 299 -22.49 -21.15 39.09
C THR A 299 -23.05 -20.09 40.04
N VAL A 300 -23.00 -18.79 39.68
CA VAL A 300 -23.61 -17.71 40.47
C VAL A 300 -25.13 -17.86 40.51
N PHE A 301 -25.76 -18.23 39.40
CA PHE A 301 -27.21 -18.38 39.26
C PHE A 301 -27.68 -19.85 39.24
N LEU A 302 -27.05 -20.71 40.06
CA LEU A 302 -27.26 -22.16 40.02
C LEU A 302 -28.71 -22.58 40.35
N ARG A 303 -29.30 -23.42 39.49
CA ARG A 303 -30.69 -23.89 39.56
C ARG A 303 -31.11 -24.47 40.93
N THR A 304 -30.24 -25.22 41.60
CA THR A 304 -30.57 -25.92 42.86
C THR A 304 -30.88 -25.00 44.04
N ARG A 305 -30.70 -23.68 43.89
CA ARG A 305 -31.05 -22.68 44.91
C ARG A 305 -32.34 -21.89 44.63
N MET A 306 -33.07 -22.14 43.54
CA MET A 306 -34.17 -21.26 43.13
C MET A 306 -35.56 -21.92 43.21
N SER A 307 -36.42 -21.41 44.11
CA SER A 307 -37.85 -21.74 44.21
C SER A 307 -38.72 -20.76 43.39
N VAL A 308 -39.98 -21.12 43.11
CA VAL A 308 -40.92 -20.28 42.34
C VAL A 308 -41.44 -19.12 43.22
N ASP A 309 -40.60 -18.12 43.46
CA ASP A 309 -40.92 -16.94 44.28
C ASP A 309 -40.54 -15.63 43.57
N ARG A 310 -41.16 -14.50 43.96
CA ARG A 310 -40.88 -13.16 43.39
C ARG A 310 -39.41 -12.75 43.49
N ILE A 311 -38.69 -13.23 44.51
CA ILE A 311 -37.26 -12.94 44.70
C ILE A 311 -36.41 -13.66 43.63
N HIS A 312 -36.73 -14.91 43.33
CA HIS A 312 -36.03 -15.70 42.31
C HIS A 312 -36.35 -15.23 40.89
N ALA A 313 -37.55 -14.69 40.64
CA ALA A 313 -37.85 -14.03 39.37
C ALA A 313 -36.90 -12.86 39.07
N ASN A 314 -36.53 -12.08 40.09
CA ASN A 314 -35.54 -11.01 39.95
C ASN A 314 -34.13 -11.56 39.64
N TYR A 315 -33.75 -12.72 40.19
CA TYR A 315 -32.47 -13.37 39.86
C TYR A 315 -32.42 -13.87 38.41
N TYR A 316 -33.50 -14.44 37.88
CA TYR A 316 -33.59 -14.79 36.46
C TYR A 316 -33.47 -13.54 35.57
N MET A 317 -34.18 -12.46 35.91
CA MET A 317 -34.07 -11.21 35.15
C MET A 317 -32.65 -10.61 35.23
N GLY A 318 -32.01 -10.66 36.39
CA GLY A 318 -30.61 -10.28 36.57
C GLY A 318 -29.63 -11.12 35.76
N SER A 319 -29.85 -12.43 35.67
CA SER A 319 -29.03 -13.33 34.85
C SER A 319 -29.15 -13.04 33.34
N LEU A 320 -30.36 -12.71 32.86
CA LEU A 320 -30.59 -12.34 31.47
C LEU A 320 -29.93 -10.99 31.12
N PHE A 321 -30.07 -10.01 32.02
CA PHE A 321 -29.41 -8.72 31.87
C PHE A 321 -27.88 -8.88 31.83
N TYR A 322 -27.33 -9.69 32.75
CA TYR A 322 -25.89 -9.96 32.80
C TYR A 322 -25.40 -10.69 31.55
N ALA A 323 -26.16 -11.66 31.04
CA ALA A 323 -25.84 -12.36 29.79
C ALA A 323 -25.80 -11.40 28.59
N LEU A 324 -26.77 -10.49 28.47
CA LEU A 324 -26.79 -9.46 27.42
C LEU A 324 -25.58 -8.53 27.53
N LEU A 325 -25.27 -8.06 28.75
CA LEU A 325 -24.14 -7.16 28.99
C LEU A 325 -22.81 -7.83 28.61
N LEU A 326 -22.63 -9.10 28.98
CA LEU A 326 -21.40 -9.83 28.66
C LEU A 326 -21.22 -10.08 27.16
N LEU A 327 -22.30 -10.42 26.45
CA LEU A 327 -22.24 -10.60 25.00
C LEU A 327 -21.86 -9.29 24.29
N MET A 328 -22.41 -8.16 24.73
CA MET A 328 -22.04 -6.84 24.21
C MET A 328 -20.54 -6.53 24.44
N VAL A 329 -20.05 -6.73 25.67
CA VAL A 329 -18.64 -6.44 26.02
C VAL A 329 -17.66 -7.36 25.27
N ASN A 330 -18.07 -8.59 24.96
CA ASN A 330 -17.25 -9.55 24.21
C ASN A 330 -16.94 -9.10 22.78
N GLY A 331 -17.71 -8.16 22.21
CA GLY A 331 -17.47 -7.59 20.89
C GLY A 331 -16.35 -6.53 20.84
N PHE A 332 -15.96 -5.92 21.98
CA PHE A 332 -15.00 -4.80 21.99
C PHE A 332 -13.59 -5.15 21.47
N PRO A 333 -12.99 -6.31 21.78
CA PRO A 333 -11.69 -6.67 21.24
C PRO A 333 -11.66 -6.73 19.71
N GLU A 334 -12.75 -7.18 19.06
CA GLU A 334 -12.85 -7.22 17.60
C GLU A 334 -12.94 -5.83 16.99
N LEU A 335 -13.63 -4.90 17.67
CA LEU A 335 -13.66 -3.50 17.28
C LEU A 335 -12.27 -2.89 17.29
N ALA A 336 -11.48 -3.13 18.35
CA ALA A 336 -10.10 -2.64 18.44
C ALA A 336 -9.23 -3.17 17.27
N MET A 337 -9.30 -4.48 16.99
CA MET A 337 -8.57 -5.07 15.85
C MET A 337 -9.01 -4.50 14.50
N THR A 338 -10.30 -4.20 14.35
CA THR A 338 -10.83 -3.58 13.13
C THR A 338 -10.28 -2.16 12.98
N ILE A 339 -10.23 -1.38 14.06
CA ILE A 339 -9.65 -0.02 14.07
C ILE A 339 -8.17 -0.05 13.65
N ASP A 340 -7.39 -1.01 14.18
CA ASP A 340 -5.97 -1.15 13.84
C ASP A 340 -5.74 -1.47 12.35
N SER A 341 -6.72 -2.09 11.68
CA SER A 341 -6.65 -2.42 10.24
C SER A 341 -7.06 -1.26 9.32
N LEU A 342 -7.79 -0.25 9.84
CA LEU A 342 -8.35 0.83 9.03
C LEU A 342 -7.30 1.67 8.27
N PRO A 343 -6.13 2.03 8.85
CA PRO A 343 -5.12 2.78 8.10
C PRO A 343 -4.65 2.06 6.83
N VAL A 344 -4.50 0.73 6.89
CA VAL A 344 -4.14 -0.09 5.73
C VAL A 344 -5.28 -0.12 4.71
N PHE A 345 -6.52 -0.22 5.19
CA PHE A 345 -7.69 -0.17 4.32
C PHE A 345 -7.79 1.16 3.57
N TYR A 346 -7.64 2.29 4.26
CA TYR A 346 -7.72 3.61 3.62
C TYR A 346 -6.63 3.80 2.59
N LYS A 347 -5.38 3.46 2.93
CA LYS A 347 -4.25 3.47 1.97
C LYS A 347 -4.60 2.70 0.70
N GLN A 348 -4.96 1.42 0.82
CA GLN A 348 -5.24 0.56 -0.33
C GLN A 348 -6.48 0.99 -1.13
N ARG A 349 -7.49 1.57 -0.48
CA ARG A 349 -8.67 2.12 -1.14
C ARG A 349 -8.31 3.35 -1.98
N ASP A 350 -7.52 4.25 -1.40
CA ASP A 350 -7.12 5.52 -2.03
C ASP A 350 -6.15 5.25 -3.21
N ASP A 351 -5.36 4.17 -3.12
CA ASP A 351 -4.56 3.62 -4.22
C ASP A 351 -5.37 2.77 -5.23
N TYR A 352 -6.71 2.76 -5.13
CA TYR A 352 -7.63 2.03 -6.01
C TYR A 352 -7.41 0.51 -6.12
N PHE A 353 -6.88 -0.15 -5.09
CA PHE A 353 -6.75 -1.62 -5.11
C PHE A 353 -8.12 -2.29 -5.13
N TYR A 354 -9.01 -1.87 -4.24
CA TYR A 354 -10.37 -2.39 -4.17
C TYR A 354 -11.35 -1.37 -3.58
N PRO A 355 -12.64 -1.45 -3.94
CA PRO A 355 -13.68 -0.62 -3.35
C PRO A 355 -14.06 -1.06 -1.93
N ALA A 356 -14.66 -0.16 -1.15
CA ALA A 356 -15.02 -0.41 0.25
C ALA A 356 -15.91 -1.65 0.46
N TRP A 357 -16.86 -1.92 -0.44
CA TRP A 357 -17.75 -3.08 -0.34
C TRP A 357 -17.00 -4.41 -0.45
N ALA A 358 -15.91 -4.46 -1.24
CA ALA A 358 -15.13 -5.67 -1.44
C ALA A 358 -14.34 -6.05 -0.17
N TYR A 359 -14.07 -5.08 0.70
CA TYR A 359 -13.50 -5.30 2.03
C TYR A 359 -14.58 -5.66 3.07
N ALA A 360 -15.68 -4.91 3.10
CA ALA A 360 -16.71 -5.05 4.12
C ALA A 360 -17.48 -6.39 4.05
N ILE A 361 -17.84 -6.85 2.84
CA ILE A 361 -18.65 -8.06 2.66
C ILE A 361 -17.93 -9.31 3.20
N PRO A 362 -16.67 -9.60 2.83
CA PRO A 362 -15.97 -10.76 3.39
C PRO A 362 -15.80 -10.69 4.90
N SER A 363 -15.45 -9.52 5.46
CA SER A 363 -15.26 -9.37 6.90
C SER A 363 -16.57 -9.62 7.67
N PHE A 364 -17.71 -9.18 7.14
CA PHE A 364 -19.02 -9.47 7.72
C PHE A 364 -19.38 -10.96 7.63
N ILE A 365 -19.31 -11.56 6.43
CA ILE A 365 -19.72 -12.94 6.19
C ILE A 365 -18.88 -13.93 7.01
N LEU A 366 -17.57 -13.71 7.12
CA LEU A 366 -16.66 -14.63 7.82
C LEU A 366 -16.80 -14.56 9.34
N LYS A 367 -17.28 -13.43 9.89
CA LYS A 367 -17.51 -13.28 11.33
C LYS A 367 -18.80 -13.98 11.79
N ILE A 368 -19.84 -14.05 10.95
CA ILE A 368 -21.13 -14.69 11.31
C ILE A 368 -20.96 -16.11 11.86
N PRO A 369 -20.25 -17.05 11.20
CA PRO A 369 -20.06 -18.40 11.74
C PRO A 369 -19.33 -18.42 13.09
N VAL A 370 -18.35 -17.54 13.29
CA VAL A 370 -17.60 -17.45 14.55
C VAL A 370 -18.51 -16.98 15.67
N SER A 371 -19.27 -15.89 15.44
CA SER A 371 -20.24 -15.37 16.40
C SER A 371 -21.35 -16.39 16.71
N LEU A 372 -21.78 -17.18 15.72
CA LEU A 372 -22.76 -18.26 15.92
C LEU A 372 -22.21 -19.35 16.84
N VAL A 373 -20.97 -19.80 16.64
CA VAL A 373 -20.33 -20.81 17.50
C VAL A 373 -20.18 -20.28 18.92
N GLU A 374 -19.73 -19.03 19.08
CA GLU A 374 -19.59 -18.37 20.39
C GLU A 374 -20.95 -18.26 21.12
N SER A 375 -22.00 -17.83 20.41
CA SER A 375 -23.36 -17.69 20.95
C SER A 375 -23.93 -19.04 21.37
N VAL A 376 -23.81 -20.07 20.52
CA VAL A 376 -24.27 -21.44 20.84
C VAL A 376 -23.54 -22.00 22.04
N ALA A 377 -22.22 -21.82 22.14
CA ALA A 377 -21.43 -22.27 23.29
C ALA A 377 -21.88 -21.57 24.58
N TRP A 378 -22.02 -20.25 24.55
CA TRP A 378 -22.51 -19.44 25.68
C TRP A 378 -23.90 -19.86 26.14
N THR A 379 -24.87 -19.92 25.21
CA THR A 379 -26.26 -20.28 25.53
C THR A 379 -26.34 -21.69 26.08
N THR A 380 -25.63 -22.65 25.48
CA THR A 380 -25.69 -24.05 25.95
C THR A 380 -25.21 -24.17 27.40
N ILE A 381 -24.06 -23.56 27.74
CA ILE A 381 -23.50 -23.64 29.09
C ILE A 381 -24.38 -22.91 30.11
N SER A 382 -24.74 -21.66 29.82
CA SER A 382 -25.53 -20.84 30.75
C SER A 382 -26.94 -21.40 30.95
N TYR A 383 -27.59 -21.88 29.88
CA TYR A 383 -28.97 -22.33 29.94
C TYR A 383 -29.17 -23.56 30.82
N TYR A 384 -28.31 -24.56 30.70
CA TYR A 384 -28.40 -25.78 31.50
C TYR A 384 -27.99 -25.56 32.96
N LEU A 385 -26.99 -24.71 33.23
CA LEU A 385 -26.53 -24.44 34.60
C LEU A 385 -27.52 -23.58 35.40
N ILE A 386 -28.09 -22.55 34.76
CA ILE A 386 -29.06 -21.64 35.39
C ILE A 386 -30.42 -22.32 35.51
N GLY A 387 -30.74 -23.24 34.60
CA GLY A 387 -31.98 -24.01 34.65
C GLY A 387 -33.18 -23.24 34.14
N TYR A 388 -33.02 -22.53 33.02
CA TYR A 388 -34.15 -21.91 32.31
C TYR A 388 -35.17 -22.97 31.83
N THR A 389 -36.34 -22.52 31.36
CA THR A 389 -37.49 -23.38 31.03
C THR A 389 -37.12 -24.54 30.10
N PRO A 390 -37.32 -25.82 30.46
CA PRO A 390 -36.78 -27.00 29.76
C PRO A 390 -37.44 -27.37 28.41
N GLU A 391 -38.31 -26.51 27.87
CA GLU A 391 -38.92 -26.76 26.55
C GLU A 391 -37.92 -26.49 25.42
N ALA A 392 -37.70 -27.48 24.57
CA ALA A 392 -36.81 -27.38 23.41
C ALA A 392 -37.20 -26.25 22.43
N SER A 393 -38.51 -25.93 22.33
CA SER A 393 -39.03 -24.78 21.58
C SER A 393 -38.56 -23.44 22.14
N SER A 394 -38.50 -23.30 23.47
CA SER A 394 -38.00 -22.09 24.14
C SER A 394 -36.49 -21.93 24.00
N SER A 395 -35.71 -23.01 24.01
CA SER A 395 -34.25 -22.93 23.76
C SER A 395 -33.90 -22.47 22.34
N ARG A 396 -34.64 -22.95 21.32
CA ARG A 396 -34.50 -22.50 19.93
C ARG A 396 -34.88 -21.03 19.75
N ASN A 397 -35.99 -20.60 20.36
CA ASN A 397 -36.45 -19.21 20.32
C ASN A 397 -35.48 -18.27 21.06
N PHE A 398 -34.86 -18.73 22.14
CA PHE A 398 -33.86 -17.98 22.89
C PHE A 398 -32.58 -17.78 22.05
N SER A 399 -32.02 -18.86 21.48
CA SER A 399 -30.86 -18.75 20.58
C SER A 399 -31.15 -17.88 19.35
N SER A 400 -32.34 -17.94 18.77
CA SER A 400 -32.70 -17.06 17.64
C SER A 400 -32.85 -15.59 18.03
N TYR A 401 -33.26 -15.28 19.26
CA TYR A 401 -33.37 -13.89 19.73
C TYR A 401 -31.98 -13.25 19.85
N TYR A 402 -31.01 -13.99 20.40
CA TYR A 402 -29.60 -13.54 20.52
C TYR A 402 -28.84 -13.54 19.20
N LEU A 403 -29.30 -14.25 18.17
CA LEU A 403 -28.73 -14.22 16.82
C LEU A 403 -29.31 -13.09 15.94
N SER A 404 -30.38 -12.42 16.40
CA SER A 404 -31.06 -11.34 15.66
C SER A 404 -30.66 -9.92 16.09
N GLN A 405 -29.92 -9.79 17.21
CA GLN A 405 -29.19 -8.58 17.60
C GLN A 405 -27.71 -8.76 17.31
#